data_AF-A0A6C0E084-F1
#
_entry.id   AF-A0A6C0E084-F1
#
_cell.length_a   1.000
_cell.length_b   1.000
_cell.length_c   1.000
_cell.angle_alpha   90.00
_cell.angle_beta   90.00
_cell.angle_gamma   90.00
#
_symmetry.space_group_name_H-M   'P 1'
#
loop_
_entity.id
_entity.type
_entity.pdbx_description
1 polymer ?
#
loop_
_entity_poly.entity_id
_entity_poly.type
_entity_poly.pdbx_seq_one_letter_code
_entity_poly.pdbx_strand_id
1 'polypeptide(L)'
;MSSIQGNVQELKEINVEIKRLQNETKRLKKRAQELEKFIISYLNEKEQPGLKYQNTAILIENKAKRVGKPKKDVESQAIKILQENGIHNAQEVLAKINESKKGEKIEMQKVKLQDYKL
;
A
#
# COMPACT_ATOMS: atom_id res chain seq x y z
N MET A 1 -15.85 -21.21 -30.38
CA MET A 1 -16.31 -21.37 -28.99
C MET A 1 -15.07 -21.41 -28.11
N SER A 2 -14.92 -20.54 -27.11
CA SER A 2 -13.79 -20.62 -26.17
C SER A 2 -14.00 -21.84 -25.26
N SER A 3 -13.04 -22.75 -25.24
CA SER A 3 -13.07 -23.90 -24.33
C SER A 3 -12.63 -23.46 -22.93
N ILE A 4 -13.19 -24.07 -21.88
CA ILE A 4 -12.77 -23.81 -20.50
C ILE A 4 -11.26 -23.99 -20.30
N GLN A 5 -10.64 -24.90 -21.05
CA GLN A 5 -9.19 -25.10 -21.06
C GLN A 5 -8.42 -23.88 -21.57
N GLY A 6 -8.91 -23.21 -22.63
CA GLY A 6 -8.34 -21.96 -23.13
C GLY A 6 -8.40 -20.84 -22.08
N ASN A 7 -9.57 -20.65 -21.45
CA ASN A 7 -9.73 -19.65 -20.38
C ASN A 7 -8.83 -19.94 -19.16
N VAL A 8 -8.63 -21.21 -18.79
CA VAL A 8 -7.73 -21.59 -17.69
C VAL A 8 -6.27 -21.30 -18.03
N GLN A 9 -5.85 -21.60 -19.27
CA GLN A 9 -4.50 -21.33 -19.74
C GLN A 9 -4.22 -19.83 -19.79
N GLU A 10 -5.14 -19.06 -20.37
CA GLU A 10 -5.05 -17.59 -20.41
C GLU A 10 -4.99 -17.00 -19.00
N LEU A 11 -5.84 -17.46 -18.06
CA LEU A 11 -5.80 -17.01 -16.67
C LEU A 11 -4.45 -17.31 -16.01
N LYS A 12 -3.81 -18.45 -16.33
CA LYS A 12 -2.47 -18.78 -15.83
C LYS A 12 -1.43 -17.82 -16.37
N GLU A 13 -1.45 -17.53 -17.67
CA GLU A 13 -0.54 -16.59 -18.34
C GLU A 13 -0.68 -15.17 -17.78
N ILE A 14 -1.92 -14.68 -17.64
CA ILE A 14 -2.22 -13.37 -17.03
C ILE A 14 -1.64 -13.29 -15.61
N ASN A 15 -1.81 -14.33 -14.79
CA ASN A 15 -1.29 -14.34 -13.43
C ASN A 15 0.25 -14.32 -13.37
N VAL A 16 0.92 -14.98 -14.31
CA VAL A 16 2.39 -14.94 -14.43
C VAL A 16 2.84 -13.52 -14.81
N GLU A 17 2.19 -12.91 -15.78
CA GLU A 17 2.53 -11.58 -16.26
C GLU A 17 2.29 -10.50 -15.20
N ILE A 18 1.19 -10.59 -14.45
CA ILE A 18 0.93 -9.71 -13.30
C ILE A 18 2.09 -9.78 -12.30
N LYS A 19 2.57 -10.98 -11.96
CA LYS A 19 3.71 -11.14 -11.03
C LYS A 19 4.99 -10.51 -11.60
N ARG A 20 5.26 -10.70 -12.89
CA ARG A 20 6.41 -10.11 -13.58
C ARG A 20 6.36 -8.58 -13.49
N LEU A 21 5.23 -7.97 -13.83
CA LEU A 21 5.01 -6.53 -13.79
C LEU A 21 5.09 -5.97 -12.37
N GLN A 22 4.59 -6.69 -11.37
CA GLN A 22 4.71 -6.29 -9.96
C GLN A 22 6.17 -6.22 -9.51
N ASN A 23 6.98 -7.21 -9.88
CA ASN A 23 8.42 -7.22 -9.57
C ASN A 23 9.15 -6.07 -10.26
N GLU A 24 8.84 -5.84 -11.53
CA GLU A 24 9.43 -4.74 -12.29
C GLU A 24 9.05 -3.38 -11.71
N THR A 25 7.77 -3.19 -11.39
CA THR A 25 7.27 -1.97 -10.74
C THR A 25 7.97 -1.73 -9.40
N LYS A 26 8.19 -2.78 -8.60
CA LYS A 26 8.91 -2.70 -7.33
C LYS A 26 10.36 -2.25 -7.53
N ARG A 27 11.05 -2.81 -8.53
CA ARG A 27 12.42 -2.43 -8.90
C ARG A 27 12.51 -0.96 -9.31
N LEU A 28 11.64 -0.53 -10.22
CA LEU A 28 11.62 0.84 -10.72
C LEU A 28 11.29 1.85 -9.62
N LYS A 29 10.31 1.56 -8.74
CA LYS A 29 9.99 2.42 -7.59
C LYS A 29 11.18 2.58 -6.65
N LYS A 30 11.90 1.49 -6.35
CA LYS A 30 13.10 1.55 -5.52
C LYS A 30 14.17 2.43 -6.17
N ARG A 31 14.43 2.24 -7.48
CA ARG A 31 15.43 3.02 -8.20
C ARG A 31 15.07 4.51 -8.26
N ALA A 32 13.80 4.83 -8.49
CA ALA A 32 13.31 6.21 -8.47
C ALA A 32 13.56 6.88 -7.12
N GLN A 33 13.26 6.20 -6.01
CA GLN A 33 13.53 6.70 -4.65
C GLN A 33 15.02 6.92 -4.38
N GLU A 34 15.89 6.02 -4.86
CA GLU A 34 17.34 6.18 -4.74
C GLU A 34 17.84 7.41 -5.50
N LEU A 35 17.36 7.61 -6.74
CA LEU A 35 17.71 8.77 -7.57
C LEU A 35 17.21 10.08 -6.96
N GLU A 36 15.97 10.09 -6.46
CA GLU A 36 15.39 11.26 -5.79
C GLU A 36 16.22 11.67 -4.57
N LYS A 37 16.59 10.70 -3.72
CA LYS A 37 17.48 10.96 -2.57
C LYS A 37 18.84 11.50 -3.01
N PHE A 38 19.43 10.93 -4.05
CA PHE A 38 20.70 11.39 -4.58
C PHE A 38 20.62 12.84 -5.08
N ILE A 39 19.58 13.18 -5.85
CA ILE A 39 19.34 14.53 -6.37
C ILE A 39 19.15 15.53 -5.22
N ILE A 40 18.36 15.19 -4.21
CA ILE A 40 18.15 16.03 -3.02
C ILE A 40 19.48 16.24 -2.28
N SER A 41 20.24 15.18 -2.03
CA SER A 41 21.55 15.29 -1.37
C SER A 41 22.51 16.17 -2.16
N TYR A 42 22.56 16.02 -3.48
CA TYR A 42 23.39 16.84 -4.35
C TYR A 42 23.02 18.33 -4.28
N LEU A 43 21.73 18.65 -4.39
CA LEU A 43 21.25 20.04 -4.32
C LEU A 43 21.50 20.67 -2.94
N ASN A 44 21.33 19.89 -1.87
CA ASN A 44 21.64 20.34 -0.51
C ASN A 44 23.15 20.59 -0.31
N GLU A 45 24.02 19.72 -0.82
CA GLU A 45 25.48 19.90 -0.76
C GLU A 45 25.93 21.17 -1.51
N LYS A 46 25.23 21.52 -2.59
CA LYS A 46 25.50 22.74 -3.37
C LYS A 46 24.74 23.97 -2.88
N GLU A 47 23.99 23.86 -1.78
CA GLU A 47 23.14 24.93 -1.24
C GLU A 47 22.19 25.53 -2.29
N GLN A 48 21.72 24.72 -3.23
CA GLN A 48 20.84 25.14 -4.31
C GLN A 48 19.39 24.71 -4.04
N PRO A 49 18.42 25.64 -4.12
CA PRO A 49 17.00 25.29 -3.98
C PRO A 49 16.46 24.47 -5.17
N GLY A 50 17.21 24.45 -6.28
CA GLY A 50 16.87 23.72 -7.49
C GLY A 50 17.85 23.95 -8.63
N LEU A 51 17.60 23.25 -9.74
CA LEU A 51 18.46 23.14 -10.91
C LEU A 51 17.60 23.08 -12.17
N LYS A 52 17.99 23.79 -13.23
CA LYS A 52 17.43 23.57 -14.57
C LYS A 52 18.27 22.52 -15.29
N TYR A 53 17.62 21.48 -15.80
CA TYR A 53 18.26 20.46 -16.61
C TYR A 53 17.43 20.25 -17.89
N GLN A 54 18.04 20.55 -19.04
CA GLN A 54 17.35 20.59 -20.34
C GLN A 54 16.08 21.46 -20.26
N ASN A 55 14.91 20.91 -20.58
CA ASN A 55 13.61 21.59 -20.52
C ASN A 55 12.87 21.33 -19.19
N THR A 56 13.58 20.92 -18.13
CA THR A 56 12.98 20.55 -16.83
C THR A 56 13.58 21.36 -15.69
N ALA A 57 12.72 21.93 -14.84
CA ALA A 57 13.12 22.50 -13.56
C ALA A 57 13.02 21.45 -12.46
N ILE A 58 14.11 21.23 -11.73
CA ILE A 58 14.21 20.34 -10.58
C ILE A 58 14.21 21.23 -9.34
N LEU A 59 13.22 21.09 -8.46
CA LEU A 59 13.05 21.89 -7.25
C LEU A 59 12.89 20.97 -6.04
N ILE A 60 13.47 21.35 -4.91
CA ILE A 60 13.21 20.64 -3.64
C ILE A 60 11.88 21.16 -3.08
N GLU A 61 10.92 20.25 -2.88
CA GLU A 61 9.64 20.57 -2.26
C GLU A 61 9.56 19.99 -0.84
N ASN A 62 9.47 20.86 0.15
CA ASN A 62 9.29 20.46 1.55
C ASN A 62 7.80 20.34 1.87
N LYS A 63 7.26 19.13 1.77
CA LYS A 63 5.87 18.83 2.15
C LYS A 63 5.79 18.22 3.54
N ALA A 64 5.03 18.84 4.44
CA ALA A 64 4.66 18.22 5.71
C ALA A 64 3.71 17.05 5.45
N LYS A 65 4.09 15.84 5.90
CA LYS A 65 3.24 14.65 5.80
C LYS A 65 2.90 14.14 7.20
N ARG A 66 1.61 13.90 7.45
CA ARG A 66 1.18 13.15 8.64
C ARG A 66 1.59 11.70 8.48
N VAL A 67 2.40 11.21 9.41
CA VAL A 67 2.75 9.79 9.48
C VAL A 67 1.60 9.06 10.16
N GLY A 68 1.13 7.97 9.55
CA GLY A 68 0.14 7.10 10.18
C GLY A 68 0.72 6.47 11.43
N LYS A 69 -0.05 6.45 12.52
CA LYS A 69 0.33 5.73 13.73
C LYS A 69 0.20 4.22 13.50
N PRO A 70 1.08 3.38 14.10
CA PRO A 70 0.90 1.94 14.12
C PRO A 70 -0.49 1.56 14.63
N LYS A 71 -1.06 0.47 14.10
CA LYS A 71 -2.41 0.00 14.49
C LYS A 71 -2.54 -0.17 16.01
N LYS A 72 -1.53 -0.75 16.65
CA LYS A 72 -1.47 -0.94 18.11
C LYS A 72 -1.56 0.39 18.88
N ASP A 73 -0.91 1.43 18.37
CA ASP A 73 -0.91 2.76 19.00
C ASP A 73 -2.27 3.44 18.81
N VAL A 74 -2.88 3.29 17.64
CA VAL A 74 -4.23 3.77 17.37
C VAL A 74 -5.26 3.08 18.28
N GLU A 75 -5.19 1.76 18.41
CA GLU A 75 -6.12 0.98 19.24
C GLU A 75 -5.96 1.32 20.73
N SER A 76 -4.73 1.39 21.23
CA SER A 76 -4.48 1.74 22.63
C SER A 76 -4.92 3.17 22.96
N GLN A 77 -4.72 4.14 22.05
CA GLN A 77 -5.23 5.50 22.22
C GLN A 77 -6.76 5.55 22.17
N ALA A 78 -7.39 4.80 21.28
CA ALA A 78 -8.84 4.69 21.21
C ALA A 78 -9.43 4.12 22.51
N ILE A 79 -8.83 3.05 23.06
CA ILE A 79 -9.24 2.48 24.35
C ILE A 79 -9.12 3.51 25.46
N LYS A 80 -7.99 4.24 25.55
CA LYS A 80 -7.79 5.28 26.56
C LYS A 80 -8.87 6.37 26.48
N ILE A 81 -9.15 6.87 25.27
CA ILE A 81 -10.19 7.88 25.06
C ILE A 81 -11.56 7.35 25.52
N LEU A 82 -11.91 6.11 25.17
CA LEU A 82 -13.18 5.51 25.61
C LEU A 82 -13.25 5.39 27.14
N GLN A 83 -12.16 4.98 27.79
CA GLN A 83 -12.07 4.90 29.25
C GLN A 83 -12.15 6.28 29.93
N GLU A 84 -11.46 7.29 29.40
CA GLU A 84 -11.51 8.68 29.86
C GLU A 84 -12.92 9.27 29.75
N ASN A 85 -13.72 8.78 28.82
CA ASN A 85 -15.13 9.14 28.65
C ASN A 85 -16.10 8.22 29.43
N GLY A 86 -15.60 7.44 30.41
CA GLY A 86 -16.42 6.64 31.32
C GLY A 86 -16.87 5.28 30.78
N ILE A 87 -16.34 4.84 29.64
CA ILE A 87 -16.70 3.53 29.07
C ILE A 87 -15.81 2.44 29.69
N HIS A 88 -16.34 1.74 30.69
CA HIS A 88 -15.61 0.71 31.42
C HIS A 88 -15.28 -0.54 30.58
N ASN A 89 -16.10 -0.86 29.57
CA ASN A 89 -15.86 -1.96 28.62
C ASN A 89 -15.29 -1.46 27.28
N ALA A 90 -14.37 -0.50 27.32
CA ALA A 90 -13.79 0.17 26.16
C ALA A 90 -13.29 -0.78 25.05
N GLN A 91 -12.72 -1.93 25.41
CA GLN A 91 -12.23 -2.92 24.45
C GLN A 91 -13.37 -3.55 23.63
N GLU A 92 -14.46 -3.95 24.30
CA GLU A 92 -15.64 -4.53 23.65
C GLU A 92 -16.36 -3.50 22.79
N VAL A 93 -16.47 -2.27 23.28
CA VAL A 93 -17.08 -1.17 22.54
C VAL A 93 -16.27 -0.86 21.29
N LEU A 94 -14.93 -0.79 21.39
CA LEU A 94 -14.08 -0.62 20.23
C LEU A 94 -14.22 -1.77 19.22
N ALA A 95 -14.31 -3.01 19.68
CA ALA A 95 -14.55 -4.16 18.81
C ALA A 95 -15.89 -4.05 18.07
N LYS A 96 -16.97 -3.67 18.77
CA LYS A 96 -18.30 -3.44 18.18
C LYS A 96 -18.29 -2.31 17.16
N ILE A 97 -17.61 -1.19 17.46
CA ILE A 97 -17.43 -0.07 16.53
C ILE A 97 -16.67 -0.52 15.27
N ASN A 98 -15.65 -1.35 15.43
CA ASN A 98 -14.89 -1.86 14.29
C ASN A 98 -15.68 -2.86 13.45
N GLU A 99 -16.57 -3.63 14.07
CA GLU A 99 -17.48 -4.54 13.36
C GLU A 99 -18.56 -3.77 12.61
N SER A 100 -19.16 -2.73 13.20
CA SER A 100 -20.20 -1.92 12.54
C SER A 100 -19.69 -1.13 11.34
N LYS A 101 -18.38 -0.90 11.25
CA LYS A 101 -17.72 -0.30 10.08
C LYS A 101 -17.58 -1.28 8.91
N LYS A 102 -17.71 -2.59 9.13
CA LYS A 102 -17.64 -3.58 8.07
C LYS A 102 -19.01 -3.64 7.38
N GLY A 103 -18.99 -3.69 6.05
CA GLY A 103 -20.19 -3.98 5.28
C GLY A 103 -20.65 -5.42 5.48
N GLU A 104 -21.82 -5.74 4.93
CA GLU A 104 -22.37 -7.10 4.96
C GLU A 104 -21.41 -8.11 4.33
N LYS A 105 -21.39 -9.32 4.90
CA LYS A 105 -20.62 -10.43 4.32
C LYS A 105 -21.34 -10.89 3.06
N ILE A 106 -20.66 -10.75 1.92
CA ILE A 106 -21.13 -11.26 0.63
C ILE A 106 -20.29 -12.50 0.29
N GLU A 107 -20.94 -13.62 0.01
CA GLU A 107 -20.27 -14.81 -0.49
C GLU A 107 -19.86 -14.60 -1.96
N MET A 108 -18.57 -14.77 -2.25
CA MET A 108 -18.03 -14.65 -3.60
C MET A 108 -17.29 -15.93 -3.98
N GLN A 109 -17.61 -16.46 -5.16
CA GLN A 109 -16.85 -17.57 -5.75
C GLN A 109 -15.59 -17.04 -6.43
N LYS A 110 -14.46 -17.73 -6.24
CA LYS A 110 -13.18 -17.39 -6.87
C LYS A 110 -12.51 -18.64 -7.39
N VAL A 111 -12.01 -18.58 -8.62
CA VAL A 111 -11.19 -19.65 -9.21
C VAL A 111 -9.82 -19.71 -8.51
N LYS A 112 -9.45 -20.89 -8.01
CA LYS A 112 -8.12 -21.16 -7.44
C LYS A 112 -7.41 -22.17 -8.33
N LEU A 113 -6.31 -21.76 -8.97
CA LEU A 113 -5.43 -22.65 -9.71
C LEU A 113 -4.39 -23.23 -8.75
N GLN A 114 -4.26 -24.55 -8.70
CA GLN A 114 -3.29 -25.27 -7.87
C GLN A 114 -2.69 -26.41 -8.68
N ASP A 115 -1.36 -26.53 -8.68
CA ASP A 115 -0.67 -27.63 -9.34
C ASP A 115 -0.94 -28.94 -8.57
N TYR A 116 -1.33 -29.98 -9.29
CA TYR A 116 -1.47 -31.33 -8.72
C TYR A 116 -0.18 -32.11 -8.98
N LYS A 117 0.40 -32.69 -7.93
CA LYS A 117 1.49 -33.65 -8.06
C LYS A 117 0.88 -35.05 -8.03
N LEU A 118 1.16 -35.86 -9.06
CA LEU A 118 0.92 -37.29 -9.05
C LEU A 118 1.93 -37.98 -8.12
#